data_AF-A0A949D5I2-F1
#
_entry.id   AF-A0A949D5I2-F1
#
_cell.length_a   1.000
_cell.length_b   1.000
_cell.length_c   1.000
_cell.angle_alpha   90.00
_cell.angle_beta   90.00
_cell.angle_gamma   90.00
#
_symmetry.space_group_name_H-M   'P 1'
#
loop_
_entity.id
_entity.type
_entity.pdbx_description
1 polymer ?
#
loop_
_entity_poly.entity_id
_entity_poly.type
_entity_poly.pdbx_seq_one_letter_code
_entity_poly.pdbx_strand_id
1 'polypeptide(L)'
;MTAAALAFGVSACATTPSASPDAFAARSAANSFEVFDRAVDPPSTLLLPVVHDRQINGMACGAHALASLTNYWLGPGHVSGAGIFAGSPPADMTSGYSMAEIVTLAAKQGLLASAVRLQPADVVRELEAGRPVLVPVRVPSVFVQGWQLPGANVPVLGFPAAFVMSRSAQLSEMTGKGMLNHYVLIAGYDGDTFVILEPVMGLRTISAERLARYREAFGNAAIVFSPPPGAA
;
A
#
# COMPACT_ATOMS: atom_id res chain seq x y z
N MET A 1 20.21 -12.63 -35.87
CA MET A 1 20.60 -12.80 -34.45
C MET A 1 20.29 -11.49 -33.75
N THR A 2 19.25 -11.50 -32.93
CA THR A 2 18.63 -10.35 -32.26
C THR A 2 19.39 -10.05 -30.97
N ALA A 3 20.01 -8.87 -30.88
CA ALA A 3 20.54 -8.34 -29.63
C ALA A 3 19.41 -7.59 -28.91
N ALA A 4 18.80 -8.23 -27.93
CA ALA A 4 17.87 -7.58 -27.01
C ALA A 4 18.68 -6.87 -25.91
N ALA A 5 18.71 -5.54 -25.95
CA ALA A 5 19.24 -4.72 -24.88
C ALA A 5 18.30 -4.83 -23.66
N LEU A 6 18.75 -5.53 -22.61
CA LEU A 6 18.10 -5.52 -21.30
C LEU A 6 18.23 -4.10 -20.71
N ALA A 7 17.14 -3.34 -20.76
CA ALA A 7 17.01 -2.10 -20.00
C ALA A 7 16.90 -2.44 -18.51
N PHE A 8 18.03 -2.36 -17.80
CA PHE A 8 18.08 -2.43 -16.34
C PHE A 8 17.43 -1.17 -15.75
N GLY A 9 16.13 -1.24 -15.46
CA GLY A 9 15.42 -0.20 -14.72
C GLY A 9 16.00 -0.08 -13.30
N VAL A 10 16.63 1.05 -13.03
CA VAL A 10 17.00 1.47 -11.67
C VAL A 10 15.68 1.65 -10.89
N SER A 11 15.63 1.33 -9.58
CA SER A 11 14.46 1.52 -8.68
C SER A 11 14.77 2.67 -7.67
N ALA A 12 13.85 3.63 -7.42
CA ALA A 12 14.03 4.68 -6.41
C ALA A 12 12.96 4.47 -5.36
N CYS A 13 13.39 4.58 -4.11
CA CYS A 13 12.49 4.60 -2.98
C CYS A 13 12.09 6.06 -2.76
N ALA A 14 10.81 6.40 -2.91
CA ALA A 14 10.30 7.70 -2.47
C ALA A 14 10.77 8.01 -1.04
N THR A 15 11.52 9.11 -0.89
CA THR A 15 12.19 9.52 0.35
C THR A 15 11.35 10.43 1.25
N THR A 16 10.18 10.89 0.79
CA THR A 16 9.33 11.86 1.52
C THR A 16 7.83 11.52 1.41
N PRO A 17 7.31 10.61 2.23
CA PRO A 17 5.91 10.20 2.19
C PRO A 17 4.89 11.31 2.47
N SER A 18 3.74 11.28 1.78
CA SER A 18 2.64 12.25 1.96
C SER A 18 1.49 11.64 2.79
N ALA A 19 1.10 12.33 3.86
CA ALA A 19 0.06 11.90 4.81
C ALA A 19 -1.37 12.30 4.41
N SER A 20 -1.53 13.23 3.46
CA SER A 20 -2.83 13.67 2.96
C SER A 20 -2.87 13.72 1.42
N PRO A 21 -4.06 13.59 0.81
CA PRO A 21 -4.26 13.75 -0.63
C PRO A 21 -3.73 15.09 -1.16
N ASP A 22 -3.96 16.19 -0.43
CA ASP A 22 -3.47 17.52 -0.82
C ASP A 22 -1.94 17.60 -0.82
N ALA A 23 -1.29 16.99 0.19
CA ALA A 23 0.17 16.91 0.26
C ALA A 23 0.76 15.97 -0.80
N PHE A 24 -0.01 15.00 -1.28
CA PHE A 24 0.37 14.11 -2.37
C PHE A 24 0.20 14.80 -3.74
N ALA A 25 -0.92 15.46 -3.98
CA ALA A 25 -1.20 16.23 -5.19
C ALA A 25 -0.17 17.35 -5.41
N ALA A 26 0.31 17.99 -4.33
CA ALA A 26 1.35 19.02 -4.42
C ALA A 26 2.77 18.50 -4.73
N ARG A 27 3.03 17.18 -4.62
CA ARG A 27 4.38 16.58 -4.74
C ARG A 27 4.41 15.20 -5.39
N SER A 28 3.56 14.99 -6.39
CA SER A 28 3.32 13.67 -6.97
C SER A 28 4.59 12.97 -7.51
N ALA A 29 5.54 13.73 -8.06
CA ALA A 29 6.81 13.22 -8.58
C ALA A 29 7.71 12.56 -7.52
N ALA A 30 7.64 12.99 -6.26
CA ALA A 30 8.53 12.52 -5.18
C ALA A 30 8.02 11.25 -4.45
N ASN A 31 6.86 10.71 -4.85
CA ASN A 31 6.11 9.69 -4.11
C ASN A 31 5.89 8.38 -4.89
N SER A 32 6.89 7.93 -5.65
CA SER A 32 6.82 6.67 -6.41
C SER A 32 7.60 5.51 -5.79
N PHE A 33 7.13 4.28 -6.04
CA PHE A 33 7.95 3.07 -5.92
C PHE A 33 8.94 2.90 -7.10
N GLU A 34 8.92 3.78 -8.12
CA GLU A 34 9.75 3.73 -9.34
C GLU A 34 10.77 4.89 -9.41
N VAL A 35 11.87 4.77 -10.20
CA VAL A 35 12.95 5.80 -10.31
C VAL A 35 12.56 7.04 -11.06
N PHE A 36 11.74 6.89 -12.08
CA PHE A 36 11.48 7.97 -13.00
C PHE A 36 10.17 8.64 -12.60
N ASP A 37 10.27 9.93 -12.32
CA ASP A 37 9.20 10.85 -11.91
C ASP A 37 7.90 10.57 -12.68
N ARG A 38 6.99 9.79 -12.10
CA ARG A 38 5.58 9.82 -12.48
C ARG A 38 4.86 10.75 -11.52
N ALA A 39 5.00 12.05 -11.82
CA ALA A 39 4.01 13.01 -11.40
C ALA A 39 2.64 12.52 -11.92
N VAL A 40 1.65 12.44 -11.04
CA VAL A 40 0.26 12.24 -11.44
C VAL A 40 -0.20 13.52 -12.11
N ASP A 41 -0.82 13.42 -13.29
CA ASP A 41 -1.24 14.56 -14.12
C ASP A 41 -2.75 14.83 -13.91
N PRO A 42 -3.15 15.90 -13.21
CA PRO A 42 -4.53 16.35 -13.24
C PRO A 42 -4.80 16.92 -14.64
N PRO A 43 -5.78 16.39 -15.41
CA PRO A 43 -7.05 15.91 -14.89
C PRO A 43 -7.32 14.39 -15.01
N SER A 44 -6.35 13.56 -15.43
CA SER A 44 -6.56 12.11 -15.61
C SER A 44 -6.47 11.30 -14.31
N THR A 45 -5.97 11.91 -13.25
CA THR A 45 -5.77 11.26 -11.95
C THR A 45 -7.06 11.21 -11.13
N LEU A 46 -7.51 10.01 -10.79
CA LEU A 46 -8.51 9.80 -9.74
C LEU A 46 -7.78 9.49 -8.42
N LEU A 47 -8.02 10.28 -7.38
CA LEU A 47 -7.55 10.01 -6.02
C LEU A 47 -8.66 10.26 -5.02
N LEU A 48 -9.06 9.22 -4.30
CA LEU A 48 -10.03 9.31 -3.21
C LEU A 48 -9.38 10.00 -2.01
N PRO A 49 -10.12 10.84 -1.26
CA PRO A 49 -9.56 11.66 -0.19
C PRO A 49 -9.34 10.86 1.11
N VAL A 50 -8.69 9.69 1.02
CA VAL A 50 -8.36 8.85 2.17
C VAL A 50 -7.18 9.47 2.93
N VAL A 51 -7.33 9.57 4.25
CA VAL A 51 -6.29 10.09 5.15
C VAL A 51 -5.51 8.95 5.76
N HIS A 52 -4.19 9.10 5.85
CA HIS A 52 -3.27 8.10 6.38
C HIS A 52 -3.33 8.00 7.90
N ASP A 53 -3.79 6.85 8.40
CA ASP A 53 -3.59 6.43 9.79
C ASP A 53 -2.25 5.66 9.90
N ARG A 54 -1.25 6.27 10.54
CA ARG A 54 0.13 5.78 10.51
C ARG A 54 0.37 4.61 11.45
N GLN A 55 0.87 3.51 10.89
CA GLN A 55 1.34 2.34 11.60
C GLN A 55 2.74 2.57 12.22
N ILE A 56 2.90 2.10 13.45
CA ILE A 56 4.19 2.05 14.15
C ILE A 56 4.61 0.59 14.45
N ASN A 57 3.64 -0.28 14.77
CA ASN A 57 3.89 -1.70 15.06
C ASN A 57 3.73 -2.52 13.77
N GLY A 58 4.75 -3.28 13.35
CA GLY A 58 4.77 -4.06 12.10
C GLY A 58 3.60 -5.03 11.88
N MET A 59 2.92 -5.50 12.94
CA MET A 59 1.80 -6.45 12.83
C MET A 59 0.42 -5.79 12.65
N ALA A 60 0.34 -4.46 12.75
CA ALA A 60 -0.90 -3.71 12.76
C ALA A 60 -1.35 -3.18 11.37
N CYS A 61 -0.74 -3.61 10.26
CA CYS A 61 -0.94 -2.98 8.95
C CYS A 61 -2.41 -3.03 8.50
N GLY A 62 -3.05 -4.19 8.67
CA GLY A 62 -4.47 -4.35 8.38
C GLY A 62 -5.37 -3.45 9.23
N ALA A 63 -5.04 -3.23 10.51
CA ALA A 63 -5.80 -2.35 11.39
C ALA A 63 -5.69 -0.87 11.00
N HIS A 64 -4.48 -0.40 10.66
CA HIS A 64 -4.23 0.97 10.22
C HIS A 64 -4.81 1.26 8.81
N ALA A 65 -4.73 0.29 7.89
CA ALA A 65 -5.37 0.41 6.59
C ALA A 65 -6.91 0.44 6.73
N LEU A 66 -7.48 -0.41 7.58
CA LEU A 66 -8.92 -0.39 7.89
C LEU A 66 -9.33 0.92 8.56
N ALA A 67 -8.56 1.46 9.50
CA ALA A 67 -8.86 2.74 10.13
C ALA A 67 -8.87 3.89 9.12
N SER A 68 -7.90 3.94 8.20
CA SER A 68 -7.85 4.92 7.11
C SER A 68 -9.11 4.86 6.24
N LEU A 69 -9.56 3.65 5.90
CA LEU A 69 -10.78 3.42 5.11
C LEU A 69 -12.07 3.74 5.88
N THR A 70 -12.16 3.37 7.16
CA THR A 70 -13.32 3.69 8.00
C THR A 70 -13.48 5.21 8.16
N ASN A 71 -12.38 5.92 8.43
CA ASN A 71 -12.38 7.36 8.60
C ASN A 71 -12.68 8.12 7.30
N TYR A 72 -12.43 7.51 6.14
CA TYR A 72 -12.81 8.08 4.85
C TYR A 72 -14.34 8.27 4.74
N TRP A 73 -15.14 7.31 5.22
CA TRP A 73 -16.61 7.44 5.19
C TRP A 73 -17.22 8.03 6.45
N LEU A 74 -16.69 7.67 7.63
CA LEU A 74 -17.28 8.06 8.91
C LEU A 74 -16.70 9.35 9.49
N GLY A 75 -15.76 9.97 8.78
CA GLY A 75 -15.10 11.20 9.16
C GLY A 75 -13.75 10.97 9.86
N PRO A 76 -12.84 11.96 9.78
CA PRO A 76 -11.53 11.86 10.40
C PRO A 76 -11.60 11.61 11.91
N GLY A 77 -10.81 10.65 12.39
CA GLY A 77 -10.69 10.36 13.82
C GLY A 77 -11.83 9.52 14.42
N HIS A 78 -12.75 9.01 13.59
CA HIS A 78 -13.79 8.08 14.06
C HIS A 78 -13.19 6.84 14.74
N VAL A 79 -12.13 6.28 14.16
CA VAL A 79 -11.38 5.16 14.70
C VAL A 79 -9.87 5.34 14.46
N SER A 80 -9.04 4.72 15.30
CA SER A 80 -7.59 4.63 15.07
C SER A 80 -7.16 3.18 14.88
N GLY A 81 -6.15 2.95 14.03
CA GLY A 81 -5.58 1.61 13.83
C GLY A 81 -4.97 1.05 15.11
N ALA A 82 -4.39 1.92 15.95
CA ALA A 82 -3.89 1.55 17.27
C ALA A 82 -5.02 1.04 18.20
N GLY A 83 -6.18 1.71 18.17
CA GLY A 83 -7.37 1.28 18.93
C GLY A 83 -7.92 -0.06 18.44
N ILE A 84 -8.01 -0.26 17.12
CA ILE A 84 -8.42 -1.54 16.52
C ILE A 84 -7.45 -2.65 16.94
N PHE A 85 -6.14 -2.40 16.84
CA PHE A 85 -5.11 -3.39 17.18
C PHE A 85 -5.10 -3.76 18.66
N ALA A 86 -5.21 -2.78 19.55
CA ALA A 86 -5.24 -3.04 21.00
C ALA A 86 -6.52 -3.77 21.43
N GLY A 87 -7.67 -3.44 20.84
CA GLY A 87 -8.97 -4.03 21.18
C GLY A 87 -9.26 -5.37 20.50
N SER A 88 -8.58 -5.68 19.40
CA SER A 88 -8.75 -6.92 18.65
C SER A 88 -7.45 -7.28 17.92
N PRO A 89 -6.40 -7.71 18.65
CA PRO A 89 -5.14 -8.12 18.04
C PRO A 89 -5.35 -9.30 17.08
N PRO A 90 -4.48 -9.48 16.07
CA PRO A 90 -4.58 -10.60 15.15
C PRO A 90 -4.38 -11.93 15.88
N ALA A 91 -5.12 -12.96 15.46
CA ALA A 91 -5.01 -14.30 16.02
C ALA A 91 -3.60 -14.91 15.83
N ASP A 92 -2.93 -14.57 14.72
CA ASP A 92 -1.53 -14.90 14.48
C ASP A 92 -0.67 -13.63 14.51
N MET A 93 0.06 -13.46 15.61
CA MET A 93 0.99 -12.35 15.83
C MET A 93 2.27 -12.43 14.96
N THR A 94 2.45 -13.49 14.18
CA THR A 94 3.55 -13.66 13.22
C THR A 94 3.13 -13.25 11.81
N SER A 95 1.91 -13.63 11.40
CA SER A 95 1.40 -13.39 10.05
C SER A 95 0.56 -12.10 9.94
N GLY A 96 0.09 -11.56 11.06
CA GLY A 96 -0.82 -10.42 11.11
C GLY A 96 -2.26 -10.83 10.83
N TYR A 97 -3.11 -9.85 10.50
CA TYR A 97 -4.54 -10.12 10.26
C TYR A 97 -4.78 -10.95 9.00
N SER A 98 -5.59 -11.99 9.13
CA SER A 98 -6.21 -12.65 7.99
C SER A 98 -7.29 -11.77 7.35
N MET A 99 -7.62 -12.02 6.08
CA MET A 99 -8.71 -11.29 5.41
C MET A 99 -10.06 -11.48 6.11
N ALA A 100 -10.31 -12.66 6.69
CA ALA A 100 -11.53 -12.94 7.43
C ALA A 100 -11.64 -12.10 8.71
N GLU A 101 -10.52 -11.89 9.41
CA GLU A 101 -10.46 -10.97 10.55
C GLU A 101 -10.72 -9.54 10.11
N ILE A 102 -10.15 -9.09 8.98
CA ILE A 102 -10.41 -7.74 8.46
C ILE A 102 -11.88 -7.54 8.12
N VAL A 103 -12.53 -8.49 7.44
CA VAL A 103 -13.98 -8.43 7.15
C VAL A 103 -14.79 -8.36 8.45
N THR A 104 -14.41 -9.16 9.46
CA THR A 104 -15.06 -9.15 10.78
C THR A 104 -14.89 -7.80 11.49
N LEU A 105 -13.69 -7.21 11.43
CA LEU A 105 -13.41 -5.90 12.01
C LEU A 105 -14.16 -4.79 11.30
N ALA A 106 -14.25 -4.85 9.96
CA ALA A 106 -15.01 -3.90 9.16
C ALA A 106 -16.50 -3.90 9.55
N ALA A 107 -17.10 -5.08 9.74
CA ALA A 107 -18.46 -5.21 10.21
C ALA A 107 -18.67 -4.60 11.61
N LYS A 108 -17.69 -4.71 12.52
CA LYS A 108 -17.73 -4.04 13.84
C LYS A 108 -17.71 -2.51 13.73
N GLN A 109 -17.15 -1.96 12.65
CA GLN A 109 -17.18 -0.51 12.36
C GLN A 109 -18.43 -0.09 11.57
N GLY A 110 -19.39 -0.99 11.36
CA GLY A 110 -20.61 -0.71 10.60
C GLY A 110 -20.43 -0.74 9.08
N LEU A 111 -19.26 -1.15 8.58
CA LEU A 111 -19.00 -1.28 7.15
C LEU A 111 -19.50 -2.61 6.61
N LEU A 112 -19.97 -2.62 5.37
CA LEU A 112 -20.16 -3.85 4.61
C LEU A 112 -18.84 -4.19 3.94
N ALA A 113 -18.36 -5.42 4.06
CA ALA A 113 -17.09 -5.85 3.47
C ALA A 113 -17.23 -7.24 2.84
N SER A 114 -16.57 -7.45 1.70
CA SER A 114 -16.54 -8.74 1.02
C SER A 114 -15.16 -9.06 0.49
N ALA A 115 -14.68 -10.27 0.79
CA ALA A 115 -13.45 -10.80 0.22
C ALA A 115 -13.72 -11.36 -1.17
N VAL A 116 -13.06 -10.80 -2.18
CA VAL A 116 -13.28 -11.08 -3.59
C VAL A 116 -11.97 -11.25 -4.33
N ARG A 117 -12.03 -11.65 -5.60
CA ARG A 117 -10.88 -11.60 -6.52
C ARG A 117 -11.11 -10.49 -7.53
N LEU A 118 -10.15 -9.57 -7.64
CA LEU A 118 -10.25 -8.41 -8.54
C LEU A 118 -9.07 -8.35 -9.49
N GLN A 119 -9.38 -8.33 -10.79
CA GLN A 119 -8.45 -7.92 -11.84
C GLN A 119 -8.24 -6.40 -11.79
N PRO A 120 -7.18 -5.88 -12.43
CA PRO A 120 -6.88 -4.44 -12.40
C PRO A 120 -8.05 -3.56 -12.85
N ALA A 121 -8.77 -3.95 -13.91
CA ALA A 121 -9.94 -3.22 -14.39
C ALA A 121 -11.09 -3.21 -13.36
N ASP A 122 -11.21 -4.24 -12.53
CA ASP A 122 -12.24 -4.29 -11.49
C ASP A 122 -11.89 -3.33 -10.35
N VAL A 123 -10.59 -3.22 -10.00
CA VAL A 123 -10.10 -2.24 -9.02
C VAL A 123 -10.43 -0.81 -9.48
N VAL A 124 -10.19 -0.50 -10.76
CA VAL A 124 -10.53 0.82 -11.32
C VAL A 124 -12.02 1.13 -11.15
N ARG A 125 -12.92 0.17 -11.46
CA ARG A 125 -14.37 0.36 -11.29
C ARG A 125 -14.78 0.60 -9.83
N GLU A 126 -14.12 -0.05 -8.87
CA GLU A 126 -14.35 0.22 -7.45
C GLU A 126 -13.95 1.64 -7.08
N LEU A 127 -12.78 2.10 -7.54
CA LEU A 127 -12.27 3.45 -7.28
C LEU A 127 -13.17 4.53 -7.90
N GLU A 128 -13.63 4.33 -9.14
CA GLU A 128 -14.58 5.22 -9.81
C GLU A 128 -15.94 5.29 -9.10
N ALA A 129 -16.31 4.21 -8.41
CA ALA A 129 -17.49 4.18 -7.56
C ALA A 129 -17.25 4.75 -6.15
N GLY A 130 -16.10 5.38 -5.91
CA GLY A 130 -15.76 5.98 -4.61
C GLY A 130 -15.38 4.96 -3.54
N ARG A 131 -14.96 3.76 -3.92
CA ARG A 131 -14.64 2.66 -2.98
C ARG A 131 -13.15 2.31 -3.04
N PRO A 132 -12.36 2.72 -2.03
CA PRO A 132 -10.99 2.25 -1.90
C PRO A 132 -10.95 0.73 -1.71
N VAL A 133 -9.92 0.07 -2.23
CA VAL A 133 -9.80 -1.40 -2.24
C VAL A 133 -8.63 -1.83 -1.37
N LEU A 134 -8.86 -2.67 -0.38
CA LEU A 134 -7.79 -3.23 0.44
C LEU A 134 -7.27 -4.51 -0.20
N VAL A 135 -5.96 -4.61 -0.42
CA VAL A 135 -5.36 -5.78 -1.05
C VAL A 135 -4.22 -6.36 -0.21
N PRO A 136 -4.17 -7.69 -0.03
CA PRO A 136 -2.96 -8.34 0.47
C PRO A 136 -1.90 -8.35 -0.63
N VAL A 137 -0.67 -8.03 -0.25
CA VAL A 137 0.50 -8.00 -1.13
C VAL A 137 1.66 -8.71 -0.46
N ARG A 138 2.52 -9.35 -1.27
CA ARG A 138 3.76 -9.96 -0.82
C ARG A 138 4.92 -9.13 -1.35
N VAL A 139 5.56 -8.39 -0.46
CA VAL A 139 6.55 -7.36 -0.83
C VAL A 139 7.88 -7.59 -0.10
N PRO A 140 9.02 -7.14 -0.65
CA PRO A 140 10.28 -7.08 0.08
C PRO A 140 10.16 -6.29 1.38
N SER A 141 10.74 -6.83 2.46
CA SER A 141 10.68 -6.22 3.80
C SER A 141 11.22 -4.79 3.85
N VAL A 142 12.19 -4.46 2.99
CA VAL A 142 12.77 -3.12 2.86
C VAL A 142 11.75 -2.04 2.46
N PHE A 143 10.58 -2.43 1.94
CA PHE A 143 9.51 -1.49 1.58
C PHE A 143 8.53 -1.19 2.70
N VAL A 144 8.49 -2.02 3.75
CA VAL A 144 7.45 -1.98 4.80
C VAL A 144 8.01 -2.02 6.23
N GLN A 145 9.29 -2.36 6.41
CA GLN A 145 10.00 -2.22 7.68
C GLN A 145 10.91 -1.00 7.59
N GLY A 146 10.57 0.04 8.36
CA GLY A 146 11.54 1.09 8.67
C GLY A 146 12.78 0.42 9.29
N TRP A 147 13.91 0.51 8.60
CA TRP A 147 15.20 -0.11 8.92
C TRP A 147 15.40 -0.62 10.37
N GLN A 148 15.44 -1.95 10.52
CA GLN A 148 16.11 -2.66 11.62
C GLN A 148 16.91 -3.84 11.04
N LEU A 149 17.83 -3.58 10.10
CA LEU A 149 18.88 -4.56 9.76
C LEU A 149 20.11 -4.27 10.63
N PRO A 150 20.74 -5.28 11.27
CA PRO A 150 22.01 -5.09 11.95
C PRO A 150 23.05 -4.57 10.95
N GLY A 151 23.62 -3.39 11.21
CA GLY A 151 24.60 -2.74 10.32
C GLY A 151 24.02 -1.73 9.32
N ALA A 152 22.71 -1.47 9.32
CA ALA A 152 22.11 -0.46 8.44
C ALA A 152 22.59 0.98 8.74
N ASN A 153 22.91 1.30 10.00
CA ASN A 153 23.46 2.61 10.40
C ASN A 153 24.95 2.79 10.07
N VAL A 154 25.57 1.89 9.29
CA VAL A 154 26.95 2.08 8.82
C VAL A 154 26.88 2.96 7.57
N PRO A 155 27.46 4.18 7.57
CA PRO A 155 27.46 5.04 6.39
C PRO A 155 28.23 4.33 5.27
N VAL A 156 27.51 3.86 4.25
CA VAL A 156 28.14 3.40 3.01
C VAL A 156 28.57 4.65 2.25
N LEU A 157 29.84 5.04 2.44
CA LEU A 157 30.48 6.13 1.71
C LEU A 157 30.24 5.97 0.21
N GLY A 158 29.51 6.91 -0.39
CA GLY A 158 29.46 7.12 -1.84
C GLY A 158 28.22 6.63 -2.61
N PHE A 159 27.21 6.03 -1.98
CA PHE A 159 25.99 5.61 -2.69
C PHE A 159 24.70 6.22 -2.10
N PRO A 160 23.75 6.70 -2.92
CA PRO A 160 22.45 7.16 -2.44
C PRO A 160 21.67 6.03 -1.75
N ALA A 161 21.02 6.31 -0.62
CA ALA A 161 20.23 5.33 0.13
C ALA A 161 19.16 4.62 -0.72
N ALA A 162 18.53 5.35 -1.65
CA ALA A 162 17.57 4.80 -2.61
C ALA A 162 18.17 3.72 -3.53
N PHE A 163 19.43 3.88 -3.96
CA PHE A 163 20.14 2.89 -4.77
C PHE A 163 20.40 1.60 -3.99
N VAL A 164 20.82 1.70 -2.73
CA VAL A 164 21.06 0.55 -1.86
C VAL A 164 19.75 -0.20 -1.58
N MET A 165 18.67 0.52 -1.26
CA MET A 165 17.35 -0.09 -1.06
C MET A 165 16.83 -0.80 -2.31
N SER A 166 17.00 -0.20 -3.49
CA SER A 166 16.56 -0.76 -4.77
C SER A 166 17.21 -2.10 -5.10
N ARG A 167 18.52 -2.21 -4.84
CA ARG A 167 19.28 -3.44 -5.06
C ARG A 167 18.90 -4.51 -4.06
N SER A 168 18.74 -4.13 -2.79
CA SER A 168 18.29 -5.06 -1.75
C SER A 168 16.88 -5.59 -2.02
N ALA A 169 15.95 -4.74 -2.45
CA ALA A 169 14.61 -5.16 -2.87
C ALA A 169 14.66 -6.13 -4.05
N GLN A 170 15.44 -5.80 -5.09
CA GLN A 170 15.62 -6.66 -6.26
C GLN A 170 16.21 -8.03 -5.90
N LEU A 171 17.20 -8.07 -5.00
CA LEU A 171 17.77 -9.30 -4.46
C LEU A 171 16.73 -10.12 -3.67
N SER A 172 15.90 -9.47 -2.85
CA SER A 172 14.81 -10.13 -2.12
C SER A 172 13.75 -10.70 -3.06
N GLU A 173 13.34 -9.95 -4.09
CA GLU A 173 12.40 -10.42 -5.11
C GLU A 173 12.96 -11.62 -5.88
N MET A 174 14.23 -11.55 -6.31
CA MET A 174 14.89 -12.63 -7.06
C MET A 174 15.11 -13.90 -6.23
N THR A 175 15.36 -13.75 -4.93
CA THR A 175 15.70 -14.89 -4.05
C THR A 175 14.52 -15.41 -3.24
N GLY A 176 13.40 -14.69 -3.21
CA GLY A 176 12.25 -14.95 -2.35
C GLY A 176 12.52 -14.78 -0.85
N LYS A 177 13.72 -14.33 -0.45
CA LYS A 177 14.12 -14.14 0.94
C LYS A 177 13.78 -12.74 1.43
N GLY A 178 13.24 -12.64 2.65
CA GLY A 178 12.85 -11.35 3.24
C GLY A 178 11.58 -10.77 2.63
N MET A 179 10.70 -11.60 2.06
CA MET A 179 9.37 -11.18 1.60
C MET A 179 8.39 -11.22 2.78
N LEU A 180 7.57 -10.19 2.93
CA LEU A 180 6.55 -10.07 3.97
C LEU A 180 5.16 -9.95 3.34
N ASN A 181 4.19 -10.55 4.02
CA ASN A 181 2.78 -10.32 3.73
C ASN A 181 2.38 -8.98 4.34
N HIS A 182 1.66 -8.17 3.56
CA HIS A 182 1.28 -6.82 3.96
C HIS A 182 -0.08 -6.45 3.38
N TYR A 183 -0.74 -5.46 3.97
CA TYR A 183 -1.92 -4.84 3.37
C TYR A 183 -1.59 -3.45 2.88
N VAL A 184 -2.09 -3.13 1.69
CA VAL A 184 -2.10 -1.77 1.16
C VAL A 184 -3.50 -1.42 0.71
N LEU A 185 -3.87 -0.17 0.86
CA LEU A 185 -5.17 0.33 0.40
C LEU A 185 -4.99 1.06 -0.92
N ILE A 186 -5.61 0.58 -1.98
CA ILE A 186 -5.64 1.27 -3.27
C ILE A 186 -6.68 2.38 -3.16
N ALA A 187 -6.25 3.63 -3.33
CA ALA A 187 -7.07 4.82 -3.15
C ALA A 187 -7.19 5.69 -4.41
N GLY A 188 -6.46 5.34 -5.48
CA GLY A 188 -6.51 6.11 -6.72
C GLY A 188 -5.78 5.43 -7.87
N TYR A 189 -5.85 6.04 -9.03
CA TYR A 189 -5.12 5.61 -10.23
C TYR A 189 -4.89 6.78 -11.20
N ASP A 190 -3.91 6.60 -12.08
CA ASP A 190 -3.62 7.43 -13.25
C ASP A 190 -2.99 6.56 -14.35
N GLY A 191 -3.74 6.37 -15.44
CA GLY A 191 -3.42 5.38 -16.47
C GLY A 191 -3.16 3.99 -15.88
N ASP A 192 -1.98 3.43 -16.17
CA ASP A 192 -1.54 2.12 -15.68
C ASP A 192 -0.85 2.17 -14.30
N THR A 193 -1.01 3.26 -13.56
CA THR A 193 -0.42 3.45 -12.23
C THR A 193 -1.50 3.56 -11.18
N PHE A 194 -1.36 2.81 -10.09
CA PHE A 194 -2.22 2.93 -8.91
C PHE A 194 -1.58 3.82 -7.85
N VAL A 195 -2.42 4.57 -7.13
CA VAL A 195 -2.06 5.25 -5.89
C VAL A 195 -2.49 4.35 -4.73
N ILE A 196 -1.53 3.94 -3.92
CA ILE A 196 -1.72 3.11 -2.74
C ILE A 196 -1.36 3.86 -1.46
N LEU A 197 -2.14 3.65 -0.42
CA LEU A 197 -1.86 4.04 0.94
C LEU A 197 -1.23 2.85 1.66
N GLU A 198 0.05 2.97 1.95
CA GLU A 198 0.85 1.99 2.68
C GLU A 198 0.86 2.39 4.16
N PRO A 199 0.40 1.54 5.10
CA PRO A 199 0.24 1.93 6.50
C PRO A 199 1.47 2.50 7.22
N VAL A 200 2.69 2.16 6.83
CA VAL A 200 3.92 2.69 7.45
C VAL A 200 4.34 4.04 6.84
N MET A 201 4.19 4.18 5.52
CA MET A 201 4.73 5.26 4.70
C MET A 201 3.68 6.12 3.96
N GLY A 202 2.38 5.94 4.15
CA GLY A 202 1.36 6.78 3.52
C GLY A 202 1.21 6.58 2.01
N LEU A 203 0.79 7.64 1.30
CA LEU A 203 0.41 7.57 -0.12
C LEU A 203 1.62 7.46 -1.06
N ARG A 204 1.59 6.49 -1.97
CA ARG A 204 2.65 6.19 -2.94
C ARG A 204 2.08 5.67 -4.26
N THR A 205 2.82 5.79 -5.37
CA THR A 205 2.43 5.24 -6.67
C THR A 205 3.10 3.90 -6.99
N ILE A 206 2.37 2.98 -7.59
CA ILE A 206 2.83 1.65 -8.03
C ILE A 206 2.22 1.31 -9.39
N SER A 207 3.04 0.84 -10.35
CA SER A 207 2.51 0.36 -11.63
C SER A 207 1.60 -0.86 -11.47
N ALA A 208 0.59 -0.98 -12.34
CA ALA A 208 -0.34 -2.10 -12.36
C ALA A 208 0.38 -3.45 -12.50
N GLU A 209 1.42 -3.52 -13.34
CA GLU A 209 2.24 -4.71 -13.53
C GLU A 209 2.95 -5.13 -12.24
N ARG A 210 3.59 -4.18 -11.55
CA ARG A 210 4.27 -4.47 -10.28
C ARG A 210 3.30 -4.87 -9.19
N LEU A 211 2.16 -4.17 -9.08
CA LEU A 211 1.12 -4.53 -8.13
C LEU A 211 0.57 -5.94 -8.40
N ALA A 212 0.38 -6.32 -9.66
CA ALA A 212 -0.06 -7.66 -10.04
C ALA A 212 0.93 -8.74 -9.56
N ARG A 213 2.24 -8.53 -9.75
CA ARG A 213 3.27 -9.46 -9.23
C ARG A 213 3.21 -9.63 -7.72
N TYR A 214 3.03 -8.55 -6.96
CA TYR A 214 2.93 -8.64 -5.50
C TYR A 214 1.62 -9.29 -5.02
N ARG A 215 0.56 -9.24 -5.82
CA ARG A 215 -0.74 -9.85 -5.51
C ARG A 215 -0.85 -11.31 -5.98
N GLU A 216 0.08 -11.78 -6.81
CA GLU A 216 0.06 -13.12 -7.38
C GLU A 216 0.00 -14.22 -6.31
N ALA A 217 0.80 -14.08 -5.24
CA ALA A 217 0.82 -15.02 -4.12
C ALA A 217 -0.53 -15.18 -3.39
N PHE A 218 -1.46 -14.22 -3.59
CA PHE A 218 -2.80 -14.23 -3.02
C PHE A 218 -3.89 -14.46 -4.07
N GLY A 219 -3.54 -14.82 -5.31
CA GLY A 219 -4.50 -15.10 -6.38
C GLY A 219 -5.43 -13.92 -6.69
N ASN A 220 -4.89 -12.69 -6.68
CA ASN A 220 -5.63 -11.44 -6.86
C ASN A 220 -6.76 -11.22 -5.83
N ALA A 221 -6.61 -11.77 -4.63
CA ALA A 221 -7.52 -11.46 -3.53
C ALA A 221 -7.56 -9.95 -3.25
N ALA A 222 -8.71 -9.48 -2.78
CA ALA A 222 -9.00 -8.12 -2.38
C ALA A 222 -10.16 -8.11 -1.40
N ILE A 223 -10.31 -7.02 -0.65
CA ILE A 223 -11.52 -6.73 0.13
C ILE A 223 -12.11 -5.45 -0.44
N VAL A 224 -13.36 -5.54 -0.86
CA VAL A 224 -14.20 -4.39 -1.22
C VAL A 224 -15.05 -4.03 -0.03
N PHE A 225 -15.30 -2.73 0.14
CA PHE A 225 -16.06 -2.21 1.27
C PHE A 225 -17.15 -1.29 0.75
N SER A 226 -18.24 -1.15 1.49
CA SER A 226 -19.25 -0.13 1.26
C SER A 226 -19.52 0.63 2.56
N PRO A 227 -19.87 1.93 2.47
CA PRO A 227 -20.21 2.71 3.65
C PRO A 227 -21.40 2.09 4.38
N PRO A 228 -21.60 2.44 5.66
CA PRO A 228 -22.82 2.05 6.37
C PRO A 228 -24.06 2.56 5.63
N PRO A 229 -25.20 1.85 5.72
CA PRO A 229 -26.46 2.33 5.16
C PRO A 229 -26.78 3.74 5.67
N GLY A 230 -26.90 4.71 4.75
CA GLY A 230 -27.23 6.11 5.07
C GLY A 230 -26.05 7.08 5.22
N ALA A 231 -24.81 6.63 4.97
CA ALA A 231 -23.60 7.47 5.06
C ALA A 231 -23.07 7.97 3.70
N ALA A 232 -23.95 8.33 2.75
CA ALA A 232 -23.57 8.84 1.42
C ALA A 232 -23.93 10.32 1.24
#